data_AF-A0A8S4RI96-F1
#
_entry.id   AF-A0A8S4RI96-F1
#
_cell.length_a   1.000
_cell.length_b   1.000
_cell.length_c   1.000
_cell.angle_alpha   90.00
_cell.angle_beta   90.00
_cell.angle_gamma   90.00
#
_symmetry.space_group_name_H-M   'P 1'
#
loop_
_entity.id
_entity.type
_entity.pdbx_description
1 polymer ?
#
loop_
_entity_poly.entity_id
_entity_poly.type
_entity_poly.pdbx_seq_one_letter_code
_entity_poly.pdbx_strand_id
1 'polypeptide(L)'
;MSVEVPEGVNLICYADDLAVSVTADSAADLMRKGDETLHNIMLWMTHNRLEIAPQKTVAIIFNRRLRAENSFRCGSIQVTPAPSVTYLGVTLDCNLEFWQTRKDSL
;
A
#
# COMPACT_ATOMS: atom_id res chain seq x y z
N MET A 1 -19.99 4.60 -6.75
CA MET A 1 -19.04 3.65 -7.37
C MET A 1 -18.23 3.04 -6.24
N SER A 2 -18.28 1.72 -6.07
CA SER A 2 -17.39 0.97 -5.15
C SER A 2 -16.08 0.66 -5.86
N VAL A 3 -14.97 0.61 -5.15
CA VAL A 3 -13.69 0.14 -5.70
C VAL A 3 -13.75 -1.37 -5.78
N GLU A 4 -13.72 -1.93 -6.98
CA GLU A 4 -13.58 -3.37 -7.17
C GLU A 4 -12.11 -3.75 -6.95
N VAL A 5 -11.90 -4.78 -6.13
CA VAL A 5 -10.57 -5.29 -5.79
C VAL A 5 -10.47 -6.79 -6.08
N PRO A 6 -9.32 -7.27 -6.56
CA PRO A 6 -9.08 -8.70 -6.75
C PRO A 6 -9.18 -9.51 -5.44
N GLU A 7 -9.41 -10.82 -5.55
CA GLU A 7 -9.37 -11.71 -4.40
C GLU A 7 -8.01 -11.65 -3.68
N GLY A 8 -8.04 -11.64 -2.35
CA GLY A 8 -6.84 -11.50 -1.51
C GLY A 8 -6.37 -10.05 -1.34
N VAL A 9 -7.14 -9.07 -1.80
CA VAL A 9 -6.89 -7.64 -1.57
C VAL A 9 -7.90 -7.10 -0.56
N ASN A 10 -7.40 -6.35 0.42
CA ASN A 10 -8.22 -5.65 1.42
C ASN A 10 -7.90 -4.16 1.42
N LEU A 11 -8.94 -3.33 1.43
CA LEU A 11 -8.85 -1.88 1.57
C LEU A 11 -9.18 -1.48 3.00
N ILE A 12 -8.31 -0.69 3.61
CA ILE A 12 -8.48 -0.13 4.95
C ILE A 12 -8.44 1.38 4.80
N CYS A 13 -9.58 2.04 5.01
CA CYS A 13 -9.70 3.49 4.91
C CYS A 13 -9.96 4.07 6.30
N TYR A 14 -9.18 5.06 6.69
CA TYR A 14 -9.41 5.84 7.91
C TYR A 14 -9.24 7.32 7.60
N ALA A 15 -10.35 8.08 7.67
CA ALA A 15 -10.38 9.48 7.25
C ALA A 15 -9.81 9.65 5.82
N ASP A 16 -8.69 10.37 5.68
CA ASP A 16 -7.94 10.60 4.45
C ASP A 16 -6.85 9.55 4.18
N ASP A 17 -6.54 8.69 5.15
CA ASP A 17 -5.50 7.65 5.06
C ASP A 17 -6.07 6.33 4.49
N LEU A 18 -5.57 5.94 3.32
CA LEU A 18 -5.88 4.66 2.66
C LEU A 18 -4.70 3.69 2.77
N ALA A 19 -4.95 2.50 3.29
CA ALA A 19 -4.03 1.37 3.27
C ALA A 19 -4.60 0.22 2.43
N VAL A 20 -3.72 -0.45 1.70
CA VAL A 20 -4.06 -1.60 0.84
C VAL A 20 -3.21 -2.78 1.28
N SER A 21 -3.85 -3.90 1.62
CA SER A 21 -3.18 -5.16 1.90
C SER A 21 -3.41 -6.11 0.74
N VAL A 22 -2.35 -6.69 0.18
CA VAL A 22 -2.41 -7.61 -0.96
C VAL A 22 -1.77 -8.93 -0.55
N THR A 23 -2.49 -10.02 -0.80
CA THR A 23 -2.03 -11.40 -0.59
C THR A 23 -2.04 -12.17 -1.91
N ALA A 24 -0.97 -12.91 -2.16
CA ALA A 24 -0.77 -13.67 -3.39
C ALA A 24 0.24 -14.79 -3.16
N ASP A 25 0.11 -15.87 -3.93
CA ASP A 25 0.98 -17.04 -3.86
C ASP A 25 2.28 -16.87 -4.65
N SER A 26 2.33 -15.89 -5.56
CA SER A 26 3.51 -15.58 -6.38
C SER A 26 3.80 -14.08 -6.41
N ALA A 27 5.06 -13.74 -6.68
CA ALA A 27 5.49 -12.35 -6.86
C ALA A 27 4.74 -11.67 -8.02
N ALA A 28 4.62 -12.37 -9.15
CA ALA A 28 3.94 -11.85 -10.33
C ALA A 28 2.47 -11.53 -10.04
N ASP A 29 1.76 -12.40 -9.31
CA ASP A 29 0.38 -12.11 -8.90
C ASP A 29 0.30 -10.99 -7.88
N LEU A 30 1.25 -10.90 -6.94
CA LEU A 30 1.30 -9.81 -5.97
C LEU A 30 1.40 -8.46 -6.68
N MET A 31 2.31 -8.37 -7.67
CA MET A 31 2.50 -7.17 -8.47
C MET A 31 1.28 -6.84 -9.30
N ARG A 32 0.74 -7.83 -10.02
CA ARG A 32 -0.45 -7.65 -10.85
C ARG A 32 -1.65 -7.18 -10.03
N LYS A 33 -1.95 -7.84 -8.91
CA LYS A 33 -3.06 -7.46 -8.02
C LYS A 33 -2.84 -6.09 -7.41
N GLY A 34 -1.60 -5.78 -7.00
CA GLY A 34 -1.24 -4.47 -6.45
C GLY A 34 -1.45 -3.35 -7.47
N ASP A 35 -0.91 -3.50 -8.68
CA ASP A 35 -1.02 -2.49 -9.74
C ASP A 35 -2.47 -2.30 -10.21
N GLU A 36 -3.23 -3.39 -10.37
CA GLU A 36 -4.65 -3.37 -10.71
C GLU A 36 -5.47 -2.63 -9.63
N THR A 37 -5.20 -2.93 -8.37
CA THR A 37 -5.88 -2.28 -7.23
C THR A 37 -5.56 -0.79 -7.18
N LEU A 38 -4.27 -0.42 -7.29
CA LEU A 38 -3.85 0.98 -7.31
C LEU A 38 -4.49 1.74 -8.47
N HIS A 39 -4.61 1.10 -9.64
CA HIS A 39 -5.31 1.68 -10.79
C HIS A 39 -6.78 1.97 -10.49
N ASN A 40 -7.50 0.99 -9.94
CA ASN A 40 -8.92 1.15 -9.60
C ASN A 40 -9.14 2.22 -8.53
N ILE A 41 -8.26 2.31 -7.53
CA ILE A 41 -8.29 3.36 -6.51
C ILE A 41 -8.05 4.73 -7.15
N MET A 42 -7.06 4.87 -8.05
CA MET A 42 -6.79 6.14 -8.74
C MET A 42 -8.00 6.62 -9.54
N LEU A 43 -8.66 5.72 -10.28
CA LEU A 43 -9.88 6.05 -11.03
C LEU A 43 -11.00 6.51 -10.09
N TRP A 44 -11.20 5.79 -8.99
CA TRP A 44 -12.20 6.14 -7.99
C TRP A 44 -11.91 7.49 -7.32
N MET A 45 -10.67 7.75 -6.91
CA MET A 45 -10.30 9.04 -6.32
C MET A 45 -10.51 10.18 -7.31
N THR A 46 -10.04 10.03 -8.55
CA THR A 46 -10.23 11.03 -9.62
C THR A 46 -11.71 11.34 -9.84
N HIS A 47 -12.56 10.31 -9.92
CA HIS A 47 -14.00 10.48 -10.07
C HIS A 47 -14.62 11.25 -8.89
N ASN A 48 -14.12 11.02 -7.67
CA ASN A 48 -14.59 11.68 -6.46
C ASN A 48 -13.88 13.02 -6.17
N ARG A 49 -13.11 13.55 -7.13
CA ARG A 49 -12.34 14.81 -7.00
C ARG A 49 -11.32 14.79 -5.85
N LEU A 50 -10.80 13.61 -5.55
CA LEU A 50 -9.68 13.39 -4.63
C LEU A 50 -8.41 13.14 -5.44
N GLU A 51 -7.28 13.57 -4.91
CA GLU A 51 -5.98 13.39 -5.54
C GLU A 51 -5.12 12.47 -4.67
N ILE A 52 -4.61 11.39 -5.28
CA ILE A 52 -3.58 10.56 -4.63
C ILE A 52 -2.25 11.28 -4.79
N ALA A 53 -1.50 11.40 -3.69
CA ALA A 53 -0.12 11.83 -3.72
C ALA A 53 0.79 10.60 -3.89
N PRO A 54 1.22 10.23 -5.12
CA PRO A 54 1.94 8.97 -5.33
C PRO A 54 3.34 9.01 -4.69
N GLN A 55 3.91 10.21 -4.53
CA GLN A 55 5.17 10.44 -3.81
C GLN A 55 5.09 10.15 -2.31
N LYS A 56 3.88 10.17 -1.72
CA LYS A 56 3.64 9.82 -0.31
C LYS A 56 3.24 8.36 -0.14
N THR A 57 3.02 7.63 -1.23
CA THR A 57 2.63 6.23 -1.19
C THR A 57 3.85 5.38 -0.85
N VAL A 58 3.77 4.66 0.25
CA VAL A 58 4.83 3.76 0.71
C VAL A 58 4.28 2.33 0.68
N ALA A 59 5.07 1.40 0.16
CA ALA A 59 4.75 -0.01 0.15
C ALA A 59 5.72 -0.78 1.04
N ILE A 60 5.25 -1.89 1.63
CA ILE A 60 6.06 -2.83 2.38
C ILE A 60 5.77 -4.24 1.89
N ILE A 61 6.82 -5.07 1.74
CA ILE A 61 6.68 -6.48 1.38
C ILE A 61 7.20 -7.33 2.54
N PHE A 62 6.31 -8.11 3.15
CA PHE A 62 6.67 -8.97 4.28
C PHE A 62 7.51 -10.18 3.86
N ASN A 63 7.36 -10.68 2.63
CA ASN A 63 8.16 -11.80 2.14
C ASN A 63 9.60 -11.37 1.79
N ARG A 64 10.57 -11.79 2.62
CA ARG A 64 12.00 -11.44 2.48
C ARG A 64 12.58 -11.76 1.10
N ARG A 65 12.14 -12.82 0.42
CA ARG A 65 12.63 -13.19 -0.93
C ARG A 65 12.17 -12.22 -2.01
N LEU A 66 11.05 -11.51 -1.77
CA LEU A 66 10.42 -10.63 -2.76
C LEU A 66 10.77 -9.15 -2.56
N ARG A 67 11.46 -8.79 -1.46
CA ARG A 67 11.76 -7.38 -1.12
C ARG A 67 12.71 -6.68 -2.07
N ALA A 68 13.69 -7.40 -2.64
CA ALA A 68 14.80 -6.78 -3.35
C ALA A 68 14.50 -6.44 -4.83
N GLU A 69 13.51 -7.11 -5.44
CA GLU A 69 13.35 -7.11 -6.90
C GLU A 69 11.99 -6.60 -7.38
N ASN A 70 11.06 -6.30 -6.47
CA ASN A 70 9.68 -5.97 -6.83
C ASN A 70 9.34 -4.53 -6.47
N SER A 71 8.66 -3.83 -7.38
CA SER A 71 8.27 -2.42 -7.23
C SER A 71 6.90 -2.18 -7.83
N PHE A 72 6.02 -1.51 -7.11
CA PHE A 72 4.64 -1.27 -7.56
C PHE A 72 4.56 -0.02 -8.42
N ARG A 73 3.56 0.05 -9.29
CA ARG A 73 3.33 1.23 -10.12
C ARG A 73 2.08 1.98 -9.66
N CYS A 74 2.28 3.14 -9.06
CA CYS A 74 1.20 4.08 -8.73
C CYS A 74 1.17 5.20 -9.77
N GLY A 75 0.41 4.98 -10.85
CA GLY A 75 0.29 5.94 -11.96
C GLY A 75 1.57 6.02 -12.78
N SER A 76 2.23 7.17 -12.77
CA SER A 76 3.54 7.38 -13.42
C SER A 76 4.73 7.14 -12.49
N ILE A 77 4.50 6.91 -11.20
CA ILE A 77 5.55 6.77 -10.18
C ILE A 77 5.72 5.29 -9.80
N GLN A 78 6.98 4.87 -9.74
CA GLN A 78 7.37 3.56 -9.25
C GLN A 78 7.56 3.65 -7.73
N VAL A 79 6.77 2.88 -6.99
CA VAL A 79 6.84 2.77 -5.53
C VAL A 79 7.76 1.61 -5.20
N THR A 80 8.96 1.94 -4.70
CA THR A 80 9.90 0.94 -4.20
C THR A 80 9.51 0.54 -2.78
N PRO A 81 9.52 -0.76 -2.43
CA PRO A 81 9.23 -1.21 -1.08
C PRO A 81 10.24 -0.64 -0.08
N ALA A 82 9.74 -0.05 0.99
CA ALA A 82 10.53 0.42 2.11
C ALA A 82 10.68 -0.68 3.16
N PRO A 83 11.73 -0.64 4.01
CA PRO A 83 11.88 -1.58 5.11
C PRO A 83 10.77 -1.43 6.17
N SER A 84 10.21 -0.22 6.33
CA SER A 84 9.11 0.04 7.26
C SER A 84 8.09 1.02 6.69
N VAL A 85 6.85 0.93 7.18
CA VAL A 85 5.75 1.86 6.86
C VAL A 85 5.02 2.25 8.14
N THR A 86 4.68 3.54 8.28
CA THR A 86 3.86 4.02 9.40
C THR A 86 2.45 4.31 8.91
N TYR A 87 1.44 3.70 9.54
CA TYR A 87 0.03 3.93 9.28
C TYR A 87 -0.67 4.26 10.61
N LEU A 88 -1.31 5.42 10.72
CA LEU A 88 -2.01 5.88 11.93
C LEU A 88 -1.16 5.83 13.23
N GLY A 89 0.15 6.07 13.14
CA GLY A 89 1.07 6.03 14.28
C GLY A 89 1.58 4.63 14.66
N VAL A 90 1.13 3.59 13.94
CA VAL A 90 1.67 2.24 14.04
C VAL A 90 2.73 2.06 12.96
N THR A 91 3.94 1.69 13.36
CA THR A 91 5.02 1.38 12.43
C THR A 91 5.13 -0.13 12.26
N LEU A 92 4.98 -0.57 11.02
CA LEU A 92 5.17 -1.96 10.61
C LEU A 92 6.53 -2.08 9.94
N ASP A 93 7.41 -2.92 10.49
CA ASP A 93 8.65 -3.33 9.83
C ASP A 93 8.41 -4.59 8.99
N CYS A 94 9.26 -4.76 7.99
CA CYS A 94 9.27 -5.87 7.08
C CYS A 94 9.52 -7.19 7.84
N ASN A 95 10.21 -7.18 8.98
CA ASN A 95 10.37 -8.34 9.85
C ASN A 95 9.16 -8.65 10.74
N LEU A 96 8.03 -7.93 10.56
CA LEU A 96 6.84 -8.00 11.41
C LEU A 96 7.13 -7.66 12.88
N GLU A 97 8.24 -6.95 13.14
CA GLU A 97 8.49 -6.33 14.43
C GLU A 97 7.55 -5.13 14.55
N PHE A 98 6.57 -5.25 15.45
CA PHE A 98 5.56 -4.22 15.67
C PHE A 98 6.12 -3.15 16.61
N TRP A 99 6.18 -1.91 16.13
CA TRP A 99 6.61 -0.77 16.94
C TRP A 99 5.49 0.28 16.99
N GLN A 100 4.92 0.49 18.17
CA GLN A 100 3.99 1.60 18.38
C GLN A 100 4.79 2.88 18.61
N THR A 101 4.69 3.83 17.69
CA THR A 101 5.29 5.15 17.92
C THR A 101 4.32 5.93 18.79
N ARG A 102 4.60 6.02 20.10
CA ARG A 102 3.92 7.00 20.95
C ARG A 102 4.33 8.39 20.47
N LYS A 103 3.36 9.16 19.94
CA LYS A 103 3.50 10.62 19.92
C LYS A 103 3.35 11.08 21.37
N ASP A 104 4.45 11.09 22.11
CA ASP A 104 4.49 11.82 23.37
C ASP A 104 4.17 13.29 23.04
N SER A 105 3.09 13.77 23.63
CA SER A 105 2.57 15.11 23.42
C SER A 105 3.53 16.12 24.03
N LEU A 106 4.01 17.06 23.22
CA LEU A 106 4.57 18.34 23.65
C LEU A 106 3.84 19.45 22.90
#